data_AF-A0AAW5U135-F1
#
_entry.id   AF-A0AAW5U135-F1
#
_cell.length_a   1.000
_cell.length_b   1.000
_cell.length_c   1.000
_cell.angle_alpha   90.00
_cell.angle_beta   90.00
_cell.angle_gamma   90.00
#
_symmetry.space_group_name_H-M   'P 1'
#
loop_
_entity.id
_entity.type
_entity.pdbx_description
1 polymer ?
#
loop_
_entity_poly.entity_id
_entity_poly.type
_entity_poly.pdbx_seq_one_letter_code
_entity_poly.pdbx_strand_id
1 'polypeptide(L)' 'MEKLIATFEDYSIFKADAKCINELSQFIVVENYKHHVGTVGASQIADDIADVTKEELALYGDNTYLYS' A
#
# COMPACT_ATOMS: atom_id res chain seq x y z
N MET A 1 -7.72 -9.40 6.84
CA MET A 1 -8.01 -10.50 5.91
C MET A 1 -8.46 -9.86 4.60
N GLU A 2 -7.83 -10.18 3.48
CA GLU A 2 -8.21 -9.67 2.15
C GLU A 2 -9.66 -10.06 1.83
N LYS A 3 -10.43 -9.12 1.27
CA LYS A 3 -11.86 -9.33 0.98
C LYS A 3 -12.04 -9.51 -0.53
N LEU A 4 -12.43 -10.71 -0.97
CA LEU A 4 -12.76 -10.94 -2.39
C LEU A 4 -13.89 -9.99 -2.82
N ILE A 5 -13.65 -9.22 -3.89
CA ILE A 5 -14.62 -8.27 -4.44
C ILE A 5 -15.33 -8.86 -5.64
N ALA A 6 -14.58 -9.46 -6.58
CA ALA A 6 -15.13 -10.02 -7.81
C ALA A 6 -14.27 -11.19 -8.31
N THR A 7 -14.88 -12.09 -9.08
CA THR A 7 -14.19 -13.17 -9.78
C THR A 7 -14.65 -13.20 -11.22
N PHE A 8 -13.68 -13.33 -12.12
CA PHE A 8 -13.83 -13.46 -13.56
C PHE A 8 -13.27 -14.81 -14.01
N GLU A 9 -13.33 -15.08 -15.30
CA GLU A 9 -12.93 -16.39 -15.86
C GLU A 9 -11.45 -16.71 -15.58
N ASP A 10 -10.56 -15.70 -15.67
CA ASP A 10 -9.11 -15.89 -15.52
C ASP A 10 -8.50 -15.28 -14.24
N TYR A 11 -9.25 -14.47 -13.49
CA TYR A 11 -8.70 -13.78 -12.32
C TYR A 11 -9.76 -13.35 -11.30
N SER A 12 -9.31 -13.07 -10.09
CA SER A 12 -10.11 -12.54 -9.00
C SER A 12 -9.55 -11.21 -8.53
N ILE A 13 -10.44 -10.29 -8.15
CA ILE A 13 -10.07 -9.00 -7.57
C ILE A 13 -10.32 -9.08 -6.06
N PHE A 14 -9.27 -8.83 -5.29
CA PHE A 14 -9.34 -8.76 -3.83
C PHE A 14 -9.12 -7.34 -3.35
N LYS A 15 -9.84 -6.96 -2.30
CA LYS A 15 -9.58 -5.74 -1.55
C LYS A 15 -8.38 -5.98 -0.64
N ALA A 16 -7.35 -5.17 -0.81
CA ALA A 16 -6.24 -5.13 0.12
C ALA A 16 -6.75 -4.73 1.51
N ASP A 17 -6.34 -5.48 2.53
CA ASP A 17 -6.59 -5.07 3.91
C ASP A 17 -5.50 -4.11 4.40
N ALA A 18 -5.64 -3.61 5.63
CA ALA A 18 -4.68 -2.67 6.19
C ALA A 18 -3.25 -3.23 6.31
N LYS A 19 -3.10 -4.56 6.43
CA LYS A 19 -1.79 -5.21 6.46
C LYS A 19 -1.16 -5.21 5.07
N CYS A 20 -1.93 -5.57 4.05
CA CYS A 20 -1.46 -5.52 2.65
C CYS A 20 -1.10 -4.09 2.23
N ILE A 21 -1.91 -3.08 2.64
CA ILE A 21 -1.60 -1.67 2.38
C ILE A 21 -0.28 -1.26 3.05
N ASN A 22 -0.07 -1.63 4.31
CA ASN A 22 1.20 -1.34 5.00
C ASN A 22 2.40 -2.03 4.32
N GLU A 23 2.27 -3.30 3.93
CA GLU A 23 3.33 -4.03 3.21
C GLU A 23 3.67 -3.37 1.86
N LEU A 24 2.66 -2.87 1.13
CA LEU A 24 2.85 -2.12 -0.11
C LEU A 24 3.57 -0.78 0.15
N SER A 25 3.15 -0.02 1.16
CA SER A 25 3.81 1.24 1.55
C SER A 25 5.28 1.02 1.89
N GLN A 26 5.59 -0.02 2.67
CA GLN A 26 6.97 -0.40 3.01
C GLN A 26 7.79 -0.68 1.76
N PHE A 27 7.26 -1.50 0.87
CA PHE A 27 7.95 -1.85 -0.38
C PHE A 27 8.21 -0.61 -1.24
N ILE A 28 7.19 0.21 -1.49
CA ILE A 28 7.29 1.40 -2.34
C ILE A 28 8.32 2.39 -1.79
N VAL A 29 8.26 2.71 -0.50
CA VAL A 29 9.18 3.67 0.12
C VAL A 29 10.62 3.14 0.11
N VAL A 30 10.83 1.87 0.46
CA VAL A 30 12.17 1.26 0.46
C VAL A 30 12.76 1.21 -0.96
N GLU A 31 11.98 0.80 -1.96
CA GLU A 31 12.44 0.80 -3.36
C GLU A 31 12.72 2.21 -3.89
N ASN A 32 11.94 3.21 -3.50
CA ASN A 32 12.20 4.61 -3.85
C ASN A 32 13.52 5.09 -3.26
N TYR A 33 13.83 4.72 -2.01
CA TYR A 33 15.09 5.10 -1.37
C TYR A 33 16.32 4.34 -1.89
N LYS A 34 16.17 3.13 -2.44
CA LYS A 34 17.29 2.43 -3.12
C LYS A 34 17.86 3.22 -4.29
N HIS A 35 17.04 4.04 -4.95
CA HIS A 35 17.46 4.90 -6.05
C HIS A 35 18.07 6.23 -5.59
N HIS A 36 17.93 6.59 -4.31
CA HIS A 36 18.52 7.81 -3.76
C HIS A 36 20.00 7.60 -3.39
N VAL A 37 20.88 8.39 -4.00
CA VAL A 37 22.36 8.34 -3.82
C VAL A 37 22.81 9.03 -2.52
N GLY A 38 22.00 9.01 -1.46
CA GLY A 38 22.26 9.70 -0.20
C GLY A 38 21.86 8.86 1.00
N THR A 39 22.57 9.02 2.11
CA THR A 39 22.30 8.28 3.35
C THR A 39 21.05 8.86 4.01
N VAL A 40 19.89 8.29 3.69
CA VAL A 40 18.63 8.62 4.38
C VAL A 40 18.58 7.85 5.70
N GLY A 41 18.22 8.54 6.78
CA GLY A 41 18.14 7.94 8.10
C GLY A 41 16.98 6.94 8.19
N ALA A 42 17.19 5.84 8.91
CA ALA A 42 16.15 4.82 9.11
C ALA A 42 14.86 5.37 9.76
N SER A 43 14.97 6.42 10.58
CA SER A 43 13.81 7.11 11.15
C SER A 43 12.97 7.80 10.10
N GLN A 44 13.60 8.48 9.14
CA GLN A 44 12.89 9.15 8.05
C GLN A 44 12.13 8.14 7.19
N ILE A 45 12.78 7.02 6.83
CA ILE A 45 12.13 5.94 6.08
C ILE A 45 10.90 5.40 6.83
N ALA A 46 10.99 5.24 8.15
CA ALA A 46 9.87 4.76 8.95
C ALA A 46 8.71 5.78 9.00
N ASP A 47 9.04 7.07 9.13
CA ASP A 47 8.04 8.15 9.11
C ASP A 47 7.35 8.22 7.75
N ASP A 48 8.10 8.13 6.65
CA ASP A 48 7.54 8.16 5.29
C ASP A 48 6.66 6.93 5.00
N ILE A 49 7.04 5.75 5.49
CA ILE A 49 6.20 4.54 5.42
C ILE A 49 4.87 4.76 6.15
N ALA A 50 4.92 5.37 7.34
CA ALA A 50 3.72 5.64 8.13
C ALA A 50 2.81 6.66 7.44
N ASP A 51 3.38 7.72 6.86
CA ASP A 51 2.65 8.74 6.13
C ASP A 51 1.96 8.17 4.88
N VAL A 52 2.69 7.41 4.06
CA VAL A 52 2.11 6.74 2.88
C VAL A 52 1.02 5.75 3.29
N THR A 53 1.25 4.92 4.31
CA THR A 53 0.24 3.97 4.80
C THR A 53 -1.03 4.67 5.26
N LYS A 54 -0.90 5.81 5.96
CA LYS A 54 -2.04 6.59 6.42
C LYS A 54 -2.84 7.18 5.27
N GLU A 55 -2.16 7.71 4.24
CA GLU A 55 -2.80 8.23 3.04
C GLU A 55 -3.56 7.13 2.28
N GLU A 56 -2.91 6.00 2.02
CA GLU A 56 -3.50 4.85 1.32
C GLU A 56 -4.70 4.26 2.06
N LEU A 57 -4.64 4.16 3.39
CA LEU A 57 -5.77 3.74 4.22
C LEU A 57 -6.94 4.72 4.15
N ALA A 58 -6.67 6.02 4.11
CA ALA A 58 -7.72 7.04 4.01
C ALA A 58 -8.45 6.98 2.66
N LEU A 59 -7.73 6.69 1.58
CA LEU A 59 -8.29 6.60 0.22
C LEU A 59 -8.93 5.23 -0.06
N TYR A 60 -8.29 4.15 0.35
CA TYR A 60 -8.61 2.78 -0.09
C TYR A 60 -9.04 1.83 1.04
N GLY A 61 -9.08 2.30 2.29
CA GLY A 61 -9.43 1.50 3.46
C GLY A 61 -10.84 0.93 3.41
N ASP A 62 -11.88 1.78 3.51
CA ASP A 62 -13.28 1.32 3.57
C ASP A 62 -14.17 1.87 2.45
N ASN A 63 -13.86 3.04 1.89
CA ASN A 63 -14.76 3.79 1.01
C ASN A 63 -14.52 3.58 -0.49
N THR A 64 -13.86 2.49 -0.88
CA THR A 64 -13.48 2.25 -2.28
C THR A 64 -14.60 1.56 -3.05
N TYR A 65 -14.97 2.14 -4.20
CA TYR A 65 -15.95 1.59 -5.12
C TYR A 65 -15.25 1.11 -6.39
N LEU A 66 -15.52 -0.11 -6.82
CA LEU A 66 -15.23 -0.55 -8.19
C LEU A 66 -16.40 -0.15 -9.07
N TYR A 67 -16.14 0.67 -10.08
CA TYR A 67 -17.10 0.92 -11.15
C TYR A 67 -16.92 -0.16 -12.21
N SER A 68 -17.99 -0.91 -12.49
CA SER A 68 -18.05 -1.98 -13.50
C SER A 68 -19.02 -1.62 -14.61
#